data_AF-A0A821IHG8-F1
#
_entry.id   AF-A0A821IHG8-F1
#
_cell.length_a   1.000
_cell.length_b   1.000
_cell.length_c   1.000
_cell.angle_alpha   90.00
_cell.angle_beta   90.00
_cell.angle_gamma   90.00
#
_symmetry.space_group_name_H-M   'P 1'
#
loop_
_entity.id
_entity.type
_entity.pdbx_description
1 polymer ?
#
loop_
_entity_poly.entity_id
_entity_poly.type
_entity_poly.pdbx_seq_one_letter_code
_entity_poly.pdbx_strand_id
1 'polypeptide(L)'
;FIRFYSDLPNCITQWTHDHVKLFLLRIGLGNTILPLCTRVDGHRFRQLYEMCLINPESMYQSLKFELNEKHHTLLPIADYLSFLHEIKLYVPLTSTNVKVSQSSSLDSAALCNIM
;
A
#
# COMPACT_ATOMS: atom_id res chain seq x y z
N PHE A 1 26.27 -17.50 4.75
CA PHE A 1 25.64 -16.17 4.80
C PHE A 1 24.34 -16.27 5.58
N ILE A 2 24.34 -15.88 6.85
CA ILE A 2 23.15 -15.86 7.69
C ILE A 2 22.41 -14.56 7.39
N ARG A 3 21.33 -14.62 6.60
CA ARG A 3 20.41 -13.48 6.48
C ARG A 3 19.52 -13.50 7.70
N PHE A 4 19.78 -12.59 8.64
CA PHE A 4 18.75 -12.16 9.59
C PHE A 4 17.65 -11.50 8.75
N TYR A 5 16.64 -12.28 8.37
CA TYR A 5 15.41 -11.70 7.87
C TYR A 5 14.75 -11.06 9.08
N SER A 6 14.97 -9.77 9.28
CA SER A 6 14.08 -8.99 10.14
C SER A 6 12.66 -9.22 9.63
N ASP A 7 11.79 -9.67 10.52
CA ASP A 7 10.37 -9.78 10.21
C ASP A 7 9.86 -8.39 9.83
N LEU A 8 9.04 -8.32 8.78
CA LEU A 8 8.40 -7.07 8.42
C LEU A 8 7.47 -6.68 9.58
N PRO A 9 7.46 -5.41 10.03
CA PRO A 9 6.50 -4.97 11.02
C PRO A 9 5.06 -5.29 10.55
N ASN A 10 4.20 -5.73 11.48
CA ASN A 10 2.82 -6.12 11.14
C ASN A 10 1.98 -4.97 10.57
N CYS A 11 2.35 -3.72 10.88
CA CYS A 11 1.66 -2.54 10.38
C CYS A 11 2.56 -1.80 9.38
N ILE A 12 2.03 -1.58 8.17
CA ILE A 12 2.73 -0.89 7.09
C ILE A 12 3.24 0.50 7.50
N THR A 13 2.57 1.24 8.41
CA THR A 13 3.01 2.57 8.80
C THR A 13 4.29 2.55 9.66
N GLN A 14 4.69 1.39 10.16
CA GLN A 14 5.96 1.20 10.87
C GLN A 14 7.12 0.86 9.92
N TRP A 15 6.85 0.74 8.61
CA TRP A 15 7.87 0.37 7.65
C TRP A 15 8.82 1.52 7.36
N THR A 16 10.12 1.22 7.39
CA THR A 16 11.16 2.11 6.87
C THR A 16 11.28 1.89 5.36
N HIS A 17 12.12 2.68 4.71
CA HIS A 17 12.50 2.44 3.32
C HIS A 17 13.02 1.02 3.09
N ASP A 18 13.85 0.50 3.99
CA ASP A 18 14.41 -0.84 3.88
C ASP A 18 13.34 -1.93 4.03
N HIS A 19 12.33 -1.71 4.87
CA HIS A 19 11.19 -2.62 4.98
C HIS A 19 10.37 -2.67 3.67
N VAL A 20 10.09 -1.53 3.04
CA VAL A 20 9.40 -1.47 1.74
C VAL A 20 10.21 -2.21 0.67
N LYS A 21 11.52 -1.96 0.61
CA LYS A 21 12.41 -2.66 -0.32
C LYS A 21 12.44 -4.16 -0.07
N LEU A 22 12.56 -4.58 1.19
CA LEU A 22 12.56 -5.99 1.58
C LEU A 22 11.24 -6.68 1.20
N PHE A 23 10.11 -6.02 1.44
CA PHE A 23 8.79 -6.53 1.04
C PHE A 23 8.71 -6.77 -0.48
N LEU A 24 9.02 -5.75 -1.29
CA LEU A 24 8.95 -5.87 -2.75
C LEU A 24 9.89 -6.96 -3.30
N LEU A 25 11.07 -7.13 -2.69
CA LEU A 25 11.97 -8.24 -3.02
C LEU A 25 11.40 -9.61 -2.62
N ARG A 26 10.74 -9.72 -1.46
CA ARG A 26 10.13 -10.98 -0.98
C ARG A 26 9.00 -11.45 -1.88
N ILE A 27 8.18 -10.53 -2.40
CA ILE A 27 7.05 -10.87 -3.27
C ILE A 27 7.42 -10.91 -4.76
N GLY A 28 8.71 -10.81 -5.11
CA GLY A 28 9.20 -10.93 -6.48
C GLY A 28 9.05 -9.67 -7.35
N LEU A 29 8.64 -8.53 -6.78
CA LEU A 29 8.39 -7.27 -7.49
C LEU A 29 9.57 -6.28 -7.42
N GLY A 30 10.77 -6.80 -7.12
CA GLY A 30 12.01 -6.02 -7.00
C GLY A 30 12.51 -5.41 -8.31
N ASN A 31 12.13 -5.97 -9.45
CA ASN A 31 12.53 -5.45 -10.75
C ASN A 31 11.44 -4.59 -11.41
N THR A 32 10.19 -4.67 -10.94
CA THR A 32 9.05 -3.99 -11.56
C THR A 32 8.56 -2.81 -10.73
N ILE A 33 8.20 -3.01 -9.46
CA ILE A 33 7.62 -1.93 -8.64
C ILE A 33 8.66 -1.17 -7.82
N LEU A 34 9.74 -1.84 -7.39
CA LEU A 34 10.79 -1.20 -6.58
C LEU A 34 11.39 0.08 -7.20
N PRO A 35 11.58 0.21 -8.53
CA PRO A 35 12.05 1.47 -9.12
C PRO A 35 11.19 2.68 -8.72
N LEU A 36 9.86 2.51 -8.63
CA LEU A 36 8.89 3.54 -8.22
C LEU A 36 8.97 3.85 -6.70
N CYS A 37 9.61 2.97 -5.92
CA CYS A 37 9.61 3.00 -4.46
C CYS A 37 11.00 3.26 -3.84
N THR A 38 11.95 3.78 -4.62
CA THR A 38 13.38 3.88 -4.24
C THR A 38 13.68 4.75 -3.01
N ARG A 39 12.73 5.55 -2.53
CA ARG A 39 12.83 6.34 -1.27
C ARG A 39 11.49 6.46 -0.55
N VAL A 40 10.68 5.41 -0.66
CA VAL A 40 9.33 5.36 -0.10
C VAL A 40 9.39 4.63 1.24
N ASP A 41 8.86 5.25 2.29
CA ASP A 41 8.64 4.65 3.60
C ASP A 41 7.22 4.08 3.71
N GLY A 42 6.90 3.46 4.84
CA GLY A 42 5.61 2.83 5.09
C GLY A 42 4.40 3.75 4.95
N HIS A 43 4.51 5.01 5.38
CA HIS A 43 3.43 5.97 5.27
C HIS A 43 3.12 6.30 3.81
N ARG A 44 4.14 6.62 3.02
CA ARG A 44 3.98 6.91 1.59
C ARG A 44 3.59 5.68 0.79
N PHE A 45 4.10 4.51 1.18
CA PHE A 45 3.75 3.24 0.53
C PHE A 45 2.28 2.88 0.74
N ARG A 46 1.77 3.10 1.95
CA ARG A 46 0.34 2.97 2.25
C ARG A 46 -0.52 3.95 1.43
N GLN A 47 -0.10 5.21 1.34
CA GLN A 47 -0.83 6.20 0.51
C GLN A 47 -0.88 5.78 -0.96
N LEU A 48 0.22 5.26 -1.50
CA LEU A 48 0.25 4.71 -2.86
C LEU A 48 -0.79 3.59 -3.03
N TYR A 49 -0.83 2.64 -2.10
CA TYR A 49 -1.83 1.58 -2.10
C TYR A 49 -3.26 2.11 -2.02
N GLU A 50 -3.53 3.07 -1.14
CA GLU A 50 -4.86 3.68 -1.02
C GLU A 50 -5.29 4.39 -2.32
N MET A 51 -4.38 5.11 -2.99
CA MET A 51 -4.66 5.69 -4.31
C MET A 51 -5.00 4.62 -5.35
N CYS A 52 -4.27 3.49 -5.34
CA CYS A 52 -4.53 2.36 -6.23
C CYS A 52 -5.90 1.72 -5.98
N LEU A 53 -6.43 1.77 -4.76
CA LEU A 53 -7.77 1.29 -4.47
C LEU A 53 -8.88 2.24 -4.91
N ILE A 54 -8.64 3.57 -4.84
CA ILE A 54 -9.65 4.57 -5.19
C ILE A 54 -9.87 4.61 -6.71
N ASN A 55 -8.78 4.59 -7.50
CA ASN A 55 -8.82 4.73 -8.96
C ASN A 55 -7.95 3.66 -9.64
N PRO A 56 -8.30 2.37 -9.59
CA PRO A 56 -7.41 1.27 -9.93
C PRO A 56 -6.91 1.28 -11.38
N GLU A 57 -7.78 1.60 -12.34
CA GLU A 57 -7.39 1.64 -13.76
C GLU A 57 -6.46 2.83 -14.06
N SER A 58 -6.84 4.03 -13.62
CA SER A 58 -6.04 5.25 -13.83
C SER A 58 -4.67 5.15 -13.14
N MET A 59 -4.63 4.61 -11.92
CA MET A 59 -3.38 4.40 -11.20
C MET A 59 -2.50 3.35 -11.87
N TYR A 60 -3.07 2.24 -12.33
CA TYR A 60 -2.31 1.26 -13.11
C TYR A 60 -1.68 1.89 -14.35
N GLN A 61 -2.45 2.66 -15.14
CA GLN A 61 -1.90 3.32 -16.33
C GLN A 61 -0.82 4.35 -15.99
N SER A 62 -1.02 5.11 -14.90
CA SER A 62 -0.04 6.11 -14.44
C SER A 62 1.28 5.47 -14.01
N LEU A 63 1.21 4.41 -13.19
CA LEU A 63 2.39 3.68 -12.72
C LEU A 63 3.09 2.96 -13.89
N LYS A 64 2.32 2.37 -14.79
CA LYS A 64 2.85 1.73 -16.01
C LYS A 64 3.58 2.74 -16.89
N PHE A 65 2.99 3.91 -17.12
CA PHE A 65 3.60 4.99 -17.89
C PHE A 65 4.89 5.47 -17.23
N GLU A 66 4.84 5.80 -15.93
CA GLU A 66 6.01 6.28 -15.19
C GLU A 66 7.16 5.27 -15.19
N LEU A 67 6.84 4.00 -14.99
CA LEU A 67 7.83 2.92 -15.00
C LEU A 67 8.47 2.74 -16.38
N ASN A 68 7.68 2.83 -17.44
CA ASN A 68 8.19 2.71 -18.80
C ASN A 68 9.07 3.91 -19.19
N GLU A 69 8.62 5.13 -18.87
CA GLU A 69 9.31 6.36 -19.26
C GLU A 69 10.60 6.58 -18.47
N LYS A 70 10.59 6.37 -17.15
CA LYS A 70 11.74 6.69 -16.29
C LYS A 70 12.71 5.52 -16.10
N HIS A 71 12.20 4.30 -16.18
CA HIS A 71 12.95 3.10 -15.81
C HIS A 71 13.02 2.07 -16.94
N HIS A 72 12.45 2.36 -18.12
CA HIS A 72 12.42 1.44 -19.27
C HIS A 72 11.96 0.03 -18.90
N THR A 73 11.03 -0.04 -17.95
CA THR A 73 10.54 -1.28 -17.37
C THR A 73 9.04 -1.38 -17.58
N LEU A 74 8.57 -2.56 -17.95
CA LEU A 74 7.14 -2.84 -18.09
C LEU A 74 6.53 -3.17 -16.73
N LEU A 75 5.30 -2.72 -16.50
CA LEU A 75 4.47 -3.16 -15.38
C LEU A 75 3.43 -4.16 -15.88
N PRO A 76 3.66 -5.49 -15.73
CA PRO A 76 2.62 -6.47 -15.98
C PRO A 76 1.40 -6.22 -15.08
N ILE A 77 0.20 -6.42 -15.61
CA ILE A 77 -1.02 -6.30 -14.78
C ILE A 77 -1.02 -7.30 -13.62
N ALA A 78 -0.44 -8.50 -13.83
CA ALA A 78 -0.30 -9.51 -12.80
C ALA A 78 0.52 -8.99 -11.60
N ASP A 79 1.67 -8.36 -11.86
CA ASP A 79 2.52 -7.77 -10.83
C ASP A 79 1.81 -6.67 -10.04
N TYR A 80 1.05 -5.81 -10.74
CA TYR A 80 0.23 -4.78 -10.09
C TYR A 80 -0.82 -5.40 -9.15
N LEU A 81 -1.53 -6.43 -9.61
CA LEU A 81 -2.53 -7.14 -8.80
C LEU A 81 -1.88 -7.89 -7.62
N SER A 82 -0.74 -8.53 -7.83
CA SER A 82 0.05 -9.19 -6.78
C SER A 82 0.48 -8.18 -5.71
N PHE A 83 0.94 -6.99 -6.12
CA PHE A 83 1.24 -5.92 -5.18
C PHE A 83 0.06 -5.55 -4.29
N LEU A 84 -1.12 -5.31 -4.89
CA LEU A 84 -2.33 -4.96 -4.13
C LEU A 84 -2.77 -6.08 -3.19
N HIS A 85 -2.65 -7.34 -3.65
CA HIS A 85 -3.01 -8.50 -2.86
C HIS A 85 -2.11 -8.67 -1.63
N GLU A 86 -0.80 -8.63 -1.84
CA GLU A 86 0.20 -8.89 -0.79
C GLU A 86 0.25 -7.78 0.25
N ILE A 87 0.18 -6.51 -0.17
CA ILE A 87 0.29 -5.38 0.76
C ILE A 87 -0.93 -5.28 1.69
N LYS A 88 -2.10 -5.73 1.24
CA LYS A 88 -3.35 -5.72 2.02
C LYS A 88 -3.20 -6.42 3.38
N LEU A 89 -2.31 -7.42 3.49
CA LEU A 89 -2.03 -8.15 4.73
C LEU A 89 -1.41 -7.29 5.82
N TYR A 90 -0.80 -6.16 5.45
CA TYR A 90 -0.08 -5.25 6.36
C TYR A 90 -0.79 -3.91 6.58
N VAL A 91 -1.92 -3.70 5.91
CA VAL A 91 -2.75 -2.51 6.08
C VAL A 91 -3.84 -2.86 7.10
N PRO A 92 -3.85 -2.22 8.29
CA PRO A 92 -4.91 -2.46 9.26
C PRO A 92 -6.27 -2.19 8.62
N LEU A 93 -7.24 -3.07 8.87
CA LEU A 93 -8.64 -2.84 8.52
C LEU A 93 -9.14 -1.66 9.36
N THR A 94 -8.88 -0.42 8.92
CA THR A 94 -9.63 0.71 9.43
C THR A 94 -11.04 0.54 8.91
N SER A 95 -12.01 0.27 9.77
CA SER A 95 -13.44 0.32 9.45
C SER A 95 -13.71 1.63 8.71
N THR A 96 -13.82 1.55 7.38
CA THR A 96 -14.11 2.70 6.53
C THR A 96 -15.56 3.06 6.77
N ASN A 97 -15.81 3.85 7.81
CA ASN A 97 -17.05 4.56 8.00
C ASN A 97 -17.06 5.65 6.92
N VAL A 98 -17.49 5.27 5.72
CA VAL A 98 -17.85 6.22 4.66
C VAL A 98 -19.06 6.97 5.20
N LYS A 99 -18.82 8.00 6.01
CA LYS A 99 -19.79 9.07 6.25
C LYS A 99 -19.97 9.79 4.92
N VAL A 100 -20.84 9.23 4.07
CA VAL A 100 -21.57 10.02 3.10
C VAL A 100 -22.28 11.09 3.92
N SER A 101 -21.82 12.33 3.79
CA SER A 101 -22.47 13.50 4.37
C SER A 101 -23.88 13.62 3.77
N GLN A 102 -24.86 12.97 4.41
CA GLN A 102 -26.24 13.39 4.36
C GLN A 102 -26.54 14.17 5.64
N SER A 103 -26.77 15.46 5.46
CA SER A 103 -27.32 16.35 6.46
C SER A 103 -28.70 15.87 6.89
N SER A 104 -28.89 15.53 8.17
CA SER A 104 -29.93 16.11 9.06
C SER A 104 -30.10 15.32 10.38
N SER A 105 -30.25 16.10 11.46
CA SER A 105 -30.84 15.80 12.78
C SER A 105 -30.24 14.75 13.73
N LEU A 106 -29.76 15.29 14.87
CA LEU A 106 -29.82 14.89 16.28
C LEU A 106 -29.78 13.41 16.77
N ASP A 107 -29.06 13.31 17.90
CA ASP A 107 -29.14 12.36 19.03
C ASP A 107 -28.62 10.93 18.86
N SER A 108 -27.48 10.64 19.51
CA SER A 108 -27.47 9.97 20.84
C SER A 108 -26.05 9.51 21.20
N ALA A 109 -25.61 9.92 22.39
CA ALA A 109 -24.40 9.45 23.05
C ALA A 109 -24.54 8.01 23.56
N ALA A 110 -23.49 7.19 23.39
CA ALA A 110 -23.14 5.95 24.12
C ALA A 110 -22.23 5.12 23.19
N LEU A 111 -21.14 4.44 23.56
CA LEU A 111 -20.46 4.13 24.82
C LEU A 111 -19.09 3.56 24.39
N CYS A 112 -17.98 4.15 24.80
CA CYS A 112 -16.70 3.44 24.87
C CYS A 112 -16.63 2.74 26.22
N ASN A 113 -16.94 1.44 26.27
CA ASN A 113 -16.66 0.60 27.42
C ASN A 113 -15.48 -0.32 27.11
N ILE A 114 -14.35 0.04 27.72
CA ILE A 114 -13.45 -0.80 28.54
C ILE A 114 -13.49 -2.31 28.30
N MET A 115 -12.35 -2.87 27.89
CA MET A 115 -11.70 -4.00 28.55
C MET A 115 -10.20 -3.71 28.70
#